data_AF-A0A7C0WGR3-F1
#
_entry.id   AF-A0A7C0WGR3-F1
#
_cell.length_a   1.000
_cell.length_b   1.000
_cell.length_c   1.000
_cell.angle_alpha   90.00
_cell.angle_beta   90.00
_cell.angle_gamma   90.00
#
_symmetry.space_group_name_H-M   'P 1'
#
loop_
_entity.id
_entity.type
_entity.pdbx_description
1 polymer ?
#
loop_
_entity_poly.entity_id
_entity_poly.type
_entity_poly.pdbx_seq_one_letter_code
_entity_poly.pdbx_strand_id
1 'polypeptide(L)'
;RALYYTALPEDQEYSSIRPLVDWLDYNGYTMVTKPTKEFTDSSGRRKIKGNMDIELAVDAMELAEHLDHIIIFSGDGDFRSLVEALQMKGKRVTVVSTLSTQPPMIADELRRQADQFIEITDLEEVIGRKSGNNMQIGDDPFDIDLDEHVAEL
;
A
#
# COMPACT_ATOMS: atom_id res chain seq x y z
N ARG A 1 -11.16 -4.62 -10.52
CA ARG A 1 -11.03 -3.20 -10.09
C ARG A 1 -9.78 -3.11 -9.24
N ALA A 2 -9.03 -2.00 -9.32
CA ALA A 2 -7.86 -1.76 -8.49
C ALA A 2 -8.11 -0.51 -7.64
N LEU A 3 -7.86 -0.60 -6.34
CA LEU A 3 -8.07 0.49 -5.39
C LEU A 3 -6.72 0.83 -4.76
N TYR A 4 -6.46 2.12 -4.58
CA TYR A 4 -5.28 2.62 -3.88
C TYR A 4 -5.70 3.48 -2.71
N TYR A 5 -5.29 3.08 -1.51
CA TYR A 5 -5.66 3.73 -0.25
C TYR A 5 -4.51 4.60 0.23
N THR A 6 -4.77 5.89 0.42
CA THR A 6 -3.74 6.82 0.91
C THR A 6 -4.36 7.94 1.73
N ALA A 7 -3.60 8.43 2.71
CA ALA A 7 -4.02 9.55 3.52
C ALA A 7 -3.29 10.81 3.01
N LEU A 8 -4.05 11.83 2.59
CA LEU A 8 -3.50 13.04 1.99
C LEU A 8 -3.68 14.24 2.95
N PRO A 9 -2.62 15.04 3.19
CA PRO A 9 -2.74 16.28 3.94
C PRO A 9 -3.53 17.33 3.15
N GLU A 10 -4.50 17.98 3.80
CA GLU A 10 -5.35 19.01 3.18
C GLU A 10 -4.55 20.25 2.74
N ASP A 11 -3.49 20.61 3.49
CA ASP A 11 -2.82 21.92 3.36
C ASP A 11 -1.41 21.88 2.70
N GLN A 12 -0.93 20.72 2.23
CA GLN A 12 0.33 20.67 1.49
C GLN A 12 0.06 20.70 -0.01
N GLU A 13 0.26 21.87 -0.63
CA GLU A 13 0.24 22.05 -2.09
C GLU A 13 1.24 21.13 -2.81
N TYR A 14 2.30 20.69 -2.12
CA TYR A 14 3.28 19.72 -2.59
C TYR A 14 3.35 18.53 -1.64
N SER A 15 2.69 17.43 -2.00
CA SER A 15 2.98 16.11 -1.42
C SER A 15 3.73 15.31 -2.48
N SER A 16 4.86 14.71 -2.10
CA SER A 16 5.71 13.88 -2.98
C SER A 16 4.96 12.70 -3.61
N ILE A 17 3.80 12.33 -3.04
CA ILE A 17 2.96 11.25 -3.56
C ILE A 17 1.99 11.70 -4.66
N ARG A 18 1.78 13.01 -4.88
CA ARG A 18 0.81 13.51 -5.87
C ARG A 18 1.07 13.00 -7.29
N PRO A 19 2.32 13.01 -7.83
CA PRO A 19 2.58 12.44 -9.15
C PRO A 19 2.19 10.96 -9.26
N LEU A 20 2.39 10.18 -8.20
CA LEU A 20 1.98 8.78 -8.14
C LEU A 20 0.45 8.65 -8.12
N VAL A 21 -0.23 9.44 -7.30
CA VAL A 21 -1.70 9.48 -7.22
C VAL A 21 -2.31 9.80 -8.58
N ASP A 22 -1.83 10.85 -9.24
CA ASP A 22 -2.33 11.30 -10.54
C ASP A 22 -2.10 10.21 -11.61
N TRP A 23 -0.92 9.58 -11.59
CA TRP A 23 -0.63 8.48 -12.49
C TRP A 23 -1.53 7.27 -12.26
N LEU A 24 -1.79 6.90 -11.00
CA LEU A 24 -2.68 5.79 -10.66
C LEU A 24 -4.10 6.05 -11.12
N ASP A 25 -4.64 7.23 -10.84
CA ASP A 25 -5.98 7.64 -11.27
C ASP A 25 -6.09 7.62 -12.81
N TYR A 26 -5.10 8.19 -13.51
CA TYR A 26 -5.03 8.16 -14.96
C TYR A 26 -5.00 6.74 -15.54
N ASN A 27 -4.37 5.79 -14.84
CA ASN A 27 -4.27 4.40 -15.25
C ASN A 27 -5.43 3.52 -14.71
N GLY A 28 -6.51 4.12 -14.21
CA GLY A 28 -7.76 3.44 -13.89
C GLY A 28 -7.82 2.83 -12.48
N TYR A 29 -6.93 3.25 -11.58
CA TYR A 29 -7.10 2.97 -10.16
C TYR A 29 -8.18 3.85 -9.58
N THR A 30 -8.96 3.29 -8.66
CA THR A 30 -9.85 4.09 -7.82
C THR A 30 -9.09 4.57 -6.60
N MET A 31 -8.92 5.89 -6.48
CA MET A 31 -8.27 6.53 -5.35
C MET A 31 -9.22 6.60 -4.15
N VAL A 32 -8.84 6.01 -3.02
CA VAL A 32 -9.54 6.12 -1.75
C VAL A 32 -8.71 6.97 -0.81
N THR A 33 -9.17 8.19 -0.55
CA THR A 33 -8.40 9.18 0.22
C THR A 33 -9.09 9.57 1.51
N LYS A 34 -8.31 9.71 2.57
CA LYS A 34 -8.77 10.26 3.85
C LYS A 34 -7.96 11.51 4.20
N PRO A 35 -8.61 12.59 4.66
CA PRO A 35 -7.89 13.76 5.14
C PRO A 35 -7.09 13.38 6.39
N THR A 36 -5.78 13.62 6.38
CA THR A 36 -4.95 13.39 7.55
C THR A 36 -5.29 14.40 8.65
N LYS A 37 -5.57 13.89 9.86
CA LYS A 37 -5.72 14.73 11.04
C LYS A 37 -4.38 14.85 11.74
N GLU A 38 -3.93 16.09 11.93
CA GLU A 38 -2.76 16.38 12.72
C GLU A 38 -3.09 16.35 14.20
N PHE A 39 -2.35 15.55 14.95
CA PHE A 39 -2.42 15.55 16.40
C PHE A 39 -1.07 16.01 16.96
N THR A 40 -1.10 17.05 17.77
CA THR A 40 0.06 17.44 18.58
C THR A 40 0.06 16.59 19.84
N ASP A 41 1.07 15.74 20.00
CA ASP A 41 1.29 15.02 21.25
C ASP A 41 1.65 16.01 22.37
N SER A 42 1.48 15.61 23.62
CA SER A 42 1.87 16.31 24.85
C SER A 42 3.34 16.79 24.86
N SER A 43 4.21 16.21 24.03
CA SER A 43 5.60 16.62 23.80
C SER A 43 5.79 17.65 22.69
N GLY A 44 4.73 18.21 22.10
CA GLY A 44 4.79 19.19 21.01
C GLY A 44 5.13 18.61 19.63
N ARG A 45 5.27 17.29 19.50
CA ARG A 45 5.54 16.61 18.22
C ARG A 45 4.24 16.45 17.43
N ARG A 46 4.23 16.89 16.16
CA ARG A 46 3.14 16.63 15.21
C ARG A 46 3.17 15.15 14.84
N LYS A 47 2.10 14.41 15.17
CA LYS A 47 1.82 13.08 14.65
C LYS A 47 0.73 13.20 13.58
N ILE A 48 1.07 12.75 12.38
CA ILE A 48 0.13 12.55 11.30
C ILE A 48 -0.38 11.12 11.43
N LYS A 49 -1.70 10.94 11.66
CA LYS A 49 -2.32 9.60 11.69
C LYS A 49 -3.13 9.41 10.41
N GLY A 50 -2.63 8.54 9.53
CA GLY A 50 -3.19 8.27 8.20
C GLY A 50 -3.38 6.78 7.92
N ASN A 51 -3.86 6.02 8.90
CA ASN A 51 -4.18 4.61 8.72
C ASN A 51 -5.50 4.49 7.90
N MET A 52 -5.45 3.65 6.86
CA MET A 52 -6.52 3.39 5.90
C MET A 52 -7.09 1.96 6.02
N ASP A 53 -6.69 1.21 7.05
CA ASP A 53 -6.97 -0.22 7.17
C ASP A 53 -8.45 -0.49 7.36
N ILE A 54 -9.15 0.42 8.06
CA ILE A 54 -10.60 0.33 8.25
C ILE A 54 -11.30 0.51 6.91
N GLU A 55 -10.96 1.55 6.15
CA GLU A 55 -11.53 1.81 4.83
C GLU A 55 -11.28 0.63 3.88
N LEU A 56 -10.05 0.12 3.84
CA LEU A 56 -9.68 -1.06 3.06
C LEU A 56 -10.50 -2.29 3.48
N ALA A 57 -10.62 -2.57 4.77
CA ALA A 57 -11.34 -3.73 5.27
C ALA A 57 -12.83 -3.67 4.96
N VAL A 58 -13.45 -2.48 5.09
CA VAL A 58 -14.86 -2.26 4.74
C VAL A 58 -15.07 -2.50 3.25
N ASP A 59 -14.28 -1.83 2.39
CA ASP A 59 -14.41 -1.95 0.94
C ASP A 59 -14.15 -3.40 0.47
N ALA A 60 -13.16 -4.08 1.02
CA ALA A 60 -12.87 -5.48 0.70
C ALA A 60 -14.05 -6.40 1.04
N MET A 61 -14.72 -6.17 2.18
CA MET A 61 -15.87 -6.96 2.62
C MET A 61 -17.14 -6.70 1.79
N GLU A 62 -17.36 -5.46 1.36
CA GLU A 62 -18.45 -5.11 0.44
C GLU A 62 -18.20 -5.72 -0.94
N LEU A 63 -16.99 -5.55 -1.49
CA LEU A 63 -16.62 -6.08 -2.80
C LEU A 63 -16.60 -7.60 -2.85
N ALA A 64 -16.41 -8.27 -1.70
CA ALA A 64 -16.42 -9.73 -1.62
C ALA A 64 -17.69 -10.36 -2.19
N GLU A 65 -18.83 -9.68 -2.19
CA GLU A 65 -20.07 -10.21 -2.76
C GLU A 65 -20.02 -10.34 -4.29
N HIS A 66 -19.09 -9.65 -4.94
CA HIS A 66 -19.00 -9.53 -6.40
C HIS A 66 -17.67 -9.99 -6.98
N LEU A 67 -16.73 -10.44 -6.13
CA LEU A 67 -15.41 -10.91 -6.53
C LEU A 67 -15.23 -12.37 -6.16
N ASP A 68 -14.46 -13.12 -6.94
CA ASP A 68 -14.06 -14.49 -6.62
C ASP A 68 -12.70 -14.54 -5.92
N HIS A 69 -11.83 -13.58 -6.26
CA HIS A 69 -10.46 -13.50 -5.80
C HIS A 69 -10.10 -12.06 -5.44
N ILE A 70 -9.56 -11.86 -4.25
CA ILE A 70 -9.08 -10.58 -3.73
C ILE A 70 -7.57 -10.64 -3.56
N ILE A 71 -6.88 -9.62 -4.05
CA ILE A 71 -5.43 -9.48 -3.93
C ILE A 71 -5.16 -8.27 -3.03
N ILE A 72 -4.48 -8.50 -1.90
CA ILE A 72 -4.15 -7.48 -0.91
C ILE A 72 -2.64 -7.20 -0.99
N PHE A 73 -2.30 -5.96 -1.29
CA PHE A 73 -0.92 -5.46 -1.21
C PHE A 73 -0.72 -4.84 0.17
N SER A 74 -0.25 -5.64 1.13
CA SER A 74 0.06 -5.18 2.48
C SER A 74 0.93 -6.19 3.21
N GLY A 75 1.73 -5.69 4.15
CA GLY A 75 2.48 -6.48 5.11
C GLY A 75 1.84 -6.56 6.51
N ASP A 76 0.76 -5.81 6.76
CA ASP A 76 0.23 -5.61 8.11
C ASP A 76 -0.52 -6.84 8.66
N GLY A 77 -0.11 -7.29 9.85
CA GLY A 77 -0.73 -8.41 10.57
C GLY A 77 -2.20 -8.19 10.93
N ASP A 78 -2.63 -6.94 11.08
CA ASP A 78 -4.01 -6.60 11.44
C ASP A 78 -5.02 -7.06 10.37
N PHE A 79 -4.58 -7.28 9.12
CA PHE A 79 -5.42 -7.84 8.06
C PHE A 79 -5.65 -9.34 8.18
N ARG A 80 -5.01 -10.06 9.10
CA ARG A 80 -5.20 -11.51 9.27
C ARG A 80 -6.68 -11.87 9.47
N SER A 81 -7.40 -11.14 10.32
CA SER A 81 -8.83 -11.37 10.55
C SER A 81 -9.69 -11.03 9.33
N LEU A 82 -9.30 -10.04 8.52
CA LEU A 82 -9.96 -9.73 7.25
C LEU A 82 -9.82 -10.90 6.27
N VAL A 83 -8.60 -11.43 6.10
CA VAL A 83 -8.35 -12.59 5.23
C VAL A 83 -9.20 -13.80 5.64
N GLU A 84 -9.24 -14.11 6.94
CA GLU A 84 -10.07 -15.19 7.48
C GLU A 84 -11.56 -14.98 7.16
N ALA A 85 -12.07 -13.76 7.32
CA ALA A 85 -13.47 -13.42 7.01
C ALA A 85 -13.80 -13.55 5.52
N LEU A 86 -12.88 -13.15 4.64
CA LEU A 86 -13.02 -13.29 3.19
C LEU A 86 -13.03 -14.77 2.76
N GLN A 87 -12.16 -15.59 3.35
CA GLN A 87 -12.11 -17.03 3.10
C GLN A 87 -13.39 -17.73 3.56
N MET A 88 -13.95 -17.35 4.72
CA MET A 88 -15.25 -17.86 5.18
C MET A 88 -16.41 -17.53 4.22
N LYS A 89 -16.29 -16.43 3.45
CA LYS A 89 -17.20 -16.07 2.37
C LYS A 89 -16.91 -16.80 1.04
N GLY A 90 -15.99 -17.77 1.05
CA GLY A 90 -15.58 -18.56 -0.11
C GLY A 90 -14.72 -17.79 -1.11
N LYS A 91 -14.08 -16.69 -0.68
CA LYS A 91 -13.20 -15.89 -1.54
C LYS A 91 -11.79 -16.44 -1.45
N ARG A 92 -11.10 -16.49 -2.60
CA ARG A 92 -9.65 -16.71 -2.62
C ARG A 92 -8.96 -15.40 -2.27
N VAL A 93 -7.94 -15.45 -1.44
CA VAL A 93 -7.16 -14.29 -1.02
C VAL A 93 -5.68 -14.50 -1.31
N THR A 94 -5.09 -13.58 -2.07
CA THR A 94 -3.64 -13.50 -2.27
C THR A 94 -3.09 -12.28 -1.55
N VAL A 95 -2.03 -12.48 -0.77
CA VAL A 95 -1.28 -11.38 -0.16
C VAL A 95 0.00 -11.17 -0.95
N VAL A 96 0.28 -9.91 -1.28
CA VAL A 96 1.51 -9.48 -1.95
C VAL A 96 2.25 -8.55 -1.00
N SER A 97 3.50 -8.90 -0.69
CA SER A 97 4.37 -8.12 0.20
C SER A 97 5.83 -8.55 0.02
N THR A 98 6.73 -8.13 0.91
CA THR A 98 8.13 -8.54 0.88
C THR A 98 8.60 -9.23 2.16
N LEU A 99 9.32 -10.34 1.98
CA LEU A 99 10.09 -11.08 2.98
C LEU A 99 11.58 -10.72 2.97
N SER A 100 12.04 -10.11 1.89
CA SER A 100 13.47 -9.90 1.61
C SER A 100 14.07 -8.71 2.36
N THR A 101 13.24 -7.90 3.02
CA THR A 101 13.68 -6.78 3.86
C THR A 101 14.04 -7.23 5.28
N GLN A 102 14.81 -6.42 6.00
CA GLN A 102 15.13 -6.66 7.41
C GLN A 102 14.79 -5.43 8.26
N PRO A 103 13.74 -5.47 9.10
CA PRO A 103 12.82 -6.60 9.30
C PRO A 103 11.93 -6.89 8.08
N PRO A 104 11.37 -8.12 7.95
CA PRO A 104 10.38 -8.43 6.91
C PRO A 104 9.19 -7.49 6.99
N MET A 105 8.71 -6.98 5.85
CA MET A 105 7.53 -6.12 5.85
C MET A 105 6.24 -6.91 6.11
N ILE A 106 6.20 -8.20 5.75
CA ILE A 106 5.05 -9.07 5.97
C ILE A 106 5.03 -9.70 7.37
N ALA A 107 3.90 -9.57 8.07
CA ALA A 107 3.62 -10.31 9.29
C ALA A 107 3.42 -11.82 9.02
N ASP A 108 4.07 -12.67 9.81
CA ASP A 108 4.03 -14.15 9.63
C ASP A 108 2.60 -14.69 9.72
N GLU A 109 1.76 -14.15 10.59
CA GLU A 109 0.37 -14.56 10.73
C GLU A 109 -0.48 -14.24 9.50
N LEU A 110 -0.28 -13.06 8.88
CA LEU A 110 -0.98 -12.68 7.66
C LEU A 110 -0.56 -13.60 6.50
N ARG A 111 0.74 -13.85 6.37
CA ARG A 111 1.28 -14.74 5.33
C ARG A 111 0.70 -16.15 5.43
N ARG A 112 0.61 -16.70 6.64
CA ARG A 112 0.06 -18.05 6.89
C ARG A 112 -1.44 -18.12 6.65
N GLN A 113 -2.17 -17.03 6.90
CA GLN A 113 -3.62 -17.00 6.72
C GLN A 113 -4.02 -16.95 5.24
N ALA A 114 -3.23 -16.30 4.37
CA ALA A 114 -3.53 -16.16 2.94
C ALA A 114 -3.52 -17.50 2.19
N ASP A 115 -4.37 -17.64 1.17
CA ASP A 115 -4.37 -18.83 0.31
C ASP A 115 -3.11 -18.88 -0.57
N GLN A 116 -2.61 -17.71 -0.95
CA GLN A 116 -1.37 -17.59 -1.70
C GLN A 116 -0.63 -16.33 -1.25
N PHE A 117 0.69 -16.46 -1.16
CA PHE A 117 1.60 -15.34 -0.95
C PHE A 117 2.43 -15.14 -2.22
N ILE A 118 2.59 -13.88 -2.62
CA ILE A 118 3.48 -13.48 -3.71
C ILE A 118 4.51 -12.51 -3.14
N GLU A 119 5.79 -12.86 -3.31
CA GLU A 119 6.88 -11.94 -3.00
C GLU A 119 6.95 -10.86 -4.09
N ILE A 120 6.97 -9.60 -3.70
CA ILE A 120 6.97 -8.50 -4.66
C ILE A 120 8.26 -8.46 -5.50
N THR A 121 9.38 -8.91 -4.95
CA THR A 121 10.66 -9.00 -5.69
C THR A 121 10.59 -10.02 -6.82
N ASP A 122 9.77 -11.07 -6.71
CA ASP A 122 9.58 -12.05 -7.78
C ASP A 122 8.86 -11.44 -8.99
N LEU A 123 8.18 -10.29 -8.81
CA LEU A 123 7.53 -9.55 -9.89
C LEU A 123 8.46 -8.56 -10.58
N GLU A 124 9.66 -8.30 -10.04
CA GLU A 124 10.58 -7.26 -10.53
C GLU A 124 10.91 -7.43 -12.03
N GLU A 125 11.12 -8.65 -12.51
CA GLU A 125 11.41 -8.88 -13.94
C GLU A 125 10.23 -8.51 -14.86
N VAL A 126 9.00 -8.53 -14.32
CA VAL A 126 7.77 -8.28 -15.07
C VAL A 126 7.34 -6.81 -14.97
N ILE A 127 7.43 -6.23 -13.78
CA ILE A 127 6.88 -4.88 -13.47
C ILE A 127 7.96 -3.85 -13.13
N GLY A 128 9.18 -4.30 -12.88
CA GLY A 128 10.31 -3.43 -12.57
C GLY A 128 10.62 -2.53 -13.76
N ARG A 129 11.08 -1.32 -13.46
CA ARG A 129 11.61 -0.44 -14.50
C ARG A 129 12.79 -1.16 -15.14
N LYS A 130 12.71 -1.37 -16.46
CA LYS A 130 13.90 -1.76 -17.21
C LYS A 130 14.90 -0.63 -17.03
N SER A 131 15.98 -0.87 -16.29
CA SER A 131 17.11 0.05 -16.19
C SER A 131 17.67 0.28 -17.60
N GLY A 132 17.14 1.30 -18.27
CA GLY A 132 17.58 1.72 -19.58
C GLY A 132 18.88 2.49 -19.40
N ASN A 133 20.00 1.92 -19.85
CA ASN A 133 21.17 2.70 -20.21
C ASN A 133 20.70 3.92 -21.06
N ASN A 134 21.02 5.13 -20.61
CA ASN A 134 20.73 6.43 -21.24
C ASN A 134 19.28 6.95 -21.20
N MET A 135 18.69 7.12 -20.00
CA MET A 135 17.80 8.27 -19.79
C MET A 135 18.52 9.32 -18.96
N GLN A 136 18.48 10.57 -19.42
CA GLN A 136 19.06 11.71 -18.74
C GLN A 136 18.43 11.83 -17.35
N ILE A 137 19.31 11.92 -16.35
CA ILE A 137 18.99 12.23 -14.96
C ILE A 137 18.27 13.59 -14.97
N GLY A 138 16.94 13.61 -14.89
CA GLY A 138 16.17 14.85 -14.92
C GLY A 138 14.70 14.75 -15.33
N ASP A 139 14.29 13.69 -16.03
CA ASP A 139 12.93 13.58 -16.61
C ASP A 139 12.07 12.43 -16.04
N ASP A 140 12.49 11.75 -14.96
CA ASP A 140 11.66 10.74 -14.31
C ASP A 140 10.75 11.40 -13.25
N PRO A 141 9.43 11.52 -13.47
CA PRO A 141 8.51 12.13 -12.50
C PRO A 141 8.31 11.30 -11.23
N PHE A 142 8.98 10.15 -11.11
CA PHE A 142 8.90 9.25 -9.98
C PHE A 142 10.28 8.92 -9.38
N ASP A 143 11.33 9.70 -9.69
CA ASP A 143 12.58 9.64 -8.95
C ASP A 143 12.35 10.28 -7.57
N ILE A 144 11.81 9.47 -6.66
CA ILE A 144 11.65 9.86 -5.26
C ILE A 144 13.04 9.67 -4.65
N ASP A 145 13.77 10.76 -4.45
CA ASP A 145 14.93 10.79 -3.55
C ASP A 145 14.45 10.25 -2.19
N LEU A 146 14.63 8.96 -1.98
CA LEU A 146 14.50 8.30 -0.69
C LEU A 146 15.72 8.72 0.14
N ASP A 147 15.73 9.98 0.56
CA ASP A 147 16.68 10.46 1.54
C ASP A 147 16.53 9.61 2.81
N GLU A 148 17.66 9.06 3.19
CA GLU A 148 17.94 8.03 4.17
C GLU A 148 17.65 8.52 5.62
N HIS A 149 16.38 8.83 5.95
CA HIS A 149 15.99 9.35 7.27
C HIS A 149 14.79 8.66 7.93
N VAL A 150 14.55 7.38 7.61
CA VAL A 150 13.64 6.53 8.41
C VAL A 150 14.38 5.29 8.92
N ALA A 151 15.46 5.55 9.65
CA ALA A 151 15.90 4.68 10.73
C ALA A 151 15.69 5.47 12.03
N GLU A 152 14.99 4.86 12.99
CA GLU A 152 14.55 5.40 14.29
C GLU A 152 13.21 6.15 14.31
N LEU A 153 12.11 5.40 14.42
CA LEU A 153 11.04 5.64 15.41
C LEU A 153 10.35 4.32 15.78
#